data_AF-A0A357CNW1-F1
#
_entry.id   AF-A0A357CNW1-F1
#
_cell.length_a   1.000
_cell.length_b   1.000
_cell.length_c   1.000
_cell.angle_alpha   90.00
_cell.angle_beta   90.00
_cell.angle_gamma   90.00
#
_symmetry.space_group_name_H-M   'P 1'
#
loop_
_entity.id
_entity.type
_entity.pdbx_description
1 polymer ?
#
loop_
_entity_poly.entity_id
_entity_poly.type
_entity_poly.pdbx_seq_one_letter_code
_entity_poly.pdbx_strand_id
1 'polypeptide(L)' 'MKKFLVISVALLLLMASTQAAIASTGMGGRAMGMGGAFTAVADDGTAAYWNPAGLTQLKFGLTPTFG' A
#
# COMPACT_ATOMS: atom_id res chain seq x y z
N MET A 1 21.66 14.61 -37.31
CA MET A 1 21.62 15.24 -35.97
C MET A 1 20.21 15.24 -35.39
N LYS A 2 19.21 15.90 -36.00
CA LYS A 2 17.83 15.96 -35.45
C LYS A 2 17.15 14.59 -35.27
N LYS A 3 17.38 13.64 -36.19
CA LYS A 3 16.82 12.27 -36.11
C LYS A 3 17.36 11.48 -34.91
N PHE A 4 18.64 11.66 -34.59
CA PHE A 4 19.27 11.05 -33.41
C PHE A 4 18.72 11.65 -32.12
N LEU A 5 18.53 12.97 -32.07
CA LEU A 5 17.90 13.64 -30.94
C LEU A 5 16.48 13.12 -30.68
N VAL A 6 15.67 12.95 -31.72
CA VAL A 6 14.31 12.43 -31.63
C VAL A 6 14.29 10.99 -31.11
N ILE A 7 15.20 10.14 -31.61
CA ILE A 7 15.29 8.74 -31.15
C ILE A 7 15.73 8.68 -29.69
N SER A 8 16.71 9.49 -29.27
CA SER A 8 17.16 9.54 -27.88
C SER A 8 16.08 10.04 -26.92
N VAL A 9 15.30 11.04 -27.32
CA VAL A 9 14.18 11.56 -26.51
C VAL A 9 13.06 10.51 -26.42
N ALA A 10 12.72 9.84 -27.54
CA ALA A 10 11.74 8.76 -27.53
C ALA A 10 12.15 7.59 -26.62
N LEU A 11 13.44 7.24 -26.62
CA LEU A 11 13.98 6.18 -25.77
C LEU A 11 13.91 6.54 -24.28
N LEU A 12 14.24 7.78 -23.92
CA LEU A 12 14.12 8.31 -22.56
C LEU A 12 12.66 8.29 -22.07
N LEU A 13 11.72 8.68 -22.93
CA LEU A 13 10.29 8.67 -22.59
C LEU A 13 9.75 7.25 -22.38
N LEU A 14 10.22 6.27 -23.16
CA LEU A 14 9.86 4.86 -22.96
C LEU A 14 10.39 4.32 -21.62
N MET A 15 11.64 4.63 -21.27
CA MET A 15 12.23 4.19 -20.00
C MET A 15 11.56 4.85 -18.78
N ALA A 16 11.01 6.05 -18.93
CA ALA A 16 10.26 6.73 -17.87
C ALA A 16 8.87 6.11 -17.59
N SER A 17 8.34 5.31 -18.52
CA SER A 17 6.98 4.74 -18.41
C SER A 17 6.88 3.46 -17.56
N THR A 18 8.00 2.95 -17.03
CA THR A 18 7.97 1.79 -16.11
C THR A 18 7.63 2.25 -14.69
N GLN A 19 6.39 2.70 -14.46
CA GLN A 19 5.84 2.62 -13.12
C GLN A 19 5.62 1.15 -12.83
N ALA A 20 6.47 0.58 -11.98
CA ALA A 20 6.35 -0.79 -11.55
C ALA A 20 4.96 -0.96 -10.93
N ALA A 21 4.09 -1.72 -11.61
CA ALA A 21 2.93 -2.35 -11.02
C ALA A 21 3.43 -3.46 -10.09
N ILE A 22 4.22 -3.09 -9.08
CA ILE A 22 4.31 -3.88 -7.87
C ILE A 22 2.89 -3.75 -7.32
N ALA A 23 2.08 -4.79 -7.54
CA ALA A 23 0.84 -4.97 -6.80
C ALA A 23 1.20 -4.59 -5.37
N SER A 24 0.65 -3.48 -4.88
CA SER A 24 1.03 -2.93 -3.59
C SER A 24 1.01 -4.09 -2.63
N THR A 25 2.14 -4.46 -2.02
CA THR A 25 2.27 -5.71 -1.25
C THR A 25 1.30 -5.76 -0.06
N GLY A 26 0.44 -4.76 0.11
CA GLY A 26 -0.46 -4.59 1.22
C GLY A 26 0.32 -4.05 2.40
N MET A 27 -0.40 -3.50 3.38
CA MET A 27 0.21 -3.12 4.66
C MET A 27 -0.10 -4.17 5.72
N GLY A 28 0.89 -4.53 6.55
CA GLY A 28 0.68 -5.39 7.73
C GLY A 28 0.90 -6.87 7.49
N GLY A 29 1.61 -7.51 8.42
CA GLY A 29 2.00 -8.92 8.32
C GLY A 29 0.80 -9.89 8.28
N ARG A 30 -0.26 -9.62 9.05
CA ARG A 30 -1.48 -10.45 9.04
C ARG A 30 -2.19 -10.38 7.69
N ALA A 31 -2.39 -9.17 7.16
CA ALA A 31 -3.01 -8.97 5.86
C ALA A 31 -2.21 -9.63 4.72
N MET A 32 -0.88 -9.51 4.76
CA MET A 32 -0.01 -10.19 3.80
C MET A 32 -0.05 -11.72 3.94
N GLY A 33 -0.08 -12.25 5.17
CA GLY A 33 -0.25 -13.68 5.42
C GLY A 33 -1.58 -14.25 4.90
N MET A 34 -2.59 -13.39 4.74
CA MET A 34 -3.88 -13.72 4.11
C MET A 34 -3.88 -13.51 2.58
N GLY A 35 -2.71 -13.26 1.96
CA GLY A 35 -2.63 -12.96 0.53
C GLY A 35 -3.36 -11.68 0.12
N GLY A 36 -3.50 -10.72 1.05
CA GLY A 36 -4.25 -9.48 0.84
C GLY A 36 -5.76 -9.58 1.10
N ALA A 37 -6.30 -10.74 1.48
CA ALA A 37 -7.72 -10.92 1.77
C ALA A 37 -8.13 -10.44 3.19
N PHE A 38 -7.89 -9.15 3.51
CA PHE A 38 -8.03 -8.63 4.87
C PHE A 38 -9.21 -7.67 5.10
N THR A 39 -9.76 -7.07 4.04
CA THR A 39 -10.74 -5.96 4.12
C THR A 39 -11.92 -6.18 5.07
N ALA A 40 -12.52 -7.38 5.08
CA ALA A 40 -13.68 -7.69 5.90
C ALA A 40 -13.36 -7.87 7.40
N VAL A 41 -12.10 -8.16 7.73
CA VAL A 41 -11.63 -8.51 9.08
C VAL A 41 -10.56 -7.54 9.59
N ALA A 42 -10.45 -6.37 8.96
CA ALA A 42 -9.44 -5.40 9.32
C ALA A 42 -9.75 -4.78 10.69
N ASP A 43 -8.95 -5.13 11.69
CA ASP A 43 -9.14 -4.80 13.10
C ASP A 43 -7.80 -4.53 13.81
N ASP A 44 -6.77 -4.15 13.04
CA ASP A 44 -5.44 -3.78 13.55
C ASP A 44 -4.99 -2.40 13.04
N GLY A 45 -3.79 -1.96 13.42
CA GLY A 45 -3.27 -0.64 13.05
C GLY A 45 -3.18 -0.39 11.54
N THR A 46 -3.25 -1.43 10.70
CA THR A 46 -3.28 -1.31 9.24
C THR A 46 -4.68 -1.17 8.66
N ALA A 47 -5.73 -1.20 9.49
CA ALA A 47 -7.12 -1.02 9.06
C ALA A 47 -7.34 0.30 8.31
N ALA A 48 -6.59 1.36 8.60
CA ALA A 48 -6.65 2.62 7.83
C ALA A 48 -6.40 2.43 6.32
N TYR A 49 -5.63 1.40 5.93
CA TYR A 49 -5.35 1.06 4.55
C TYR A 49 -6.35 0.08 3.95
N TRP A 50 -6.80 -0.92 4.73
CA TRP A 50 -7.65 -2.00 4.24
C TRP A 50 -9.15 -1.72 4.36
N ASN A 51 -9.60 -1.15 5.48
CA ASN A 51 -10.97 -0.77 5.77
C ASN A 51 -11.02 0.15 7.01
N PRO A 52 -11.10 1.49 6.81
CA PRO A 52 -11.10 2.45 7.91
C PRO A 52 -12.19 2.24 8.98
N ALA A 53 -13.32 1.61 8.64
CA ALA A 53 -14.36 1.28 9.63
C ALA A 53 -13.85 0.37 10.75
N GLY A 54 -12.84 -0.46 10.44
CA GLY A 54 -12.14 -1.33 11.38
C GLY A 54 -11.40 -0.60 12.50
N LEU A 55 -11.02 0.68 12.30
CA LEU A 55 -10.32 1.47 13.32
C LEU A 55 -11.13 1.62 14.61
N THR A 56 -12.46 1.59 14.51
CA THR A 56 -13.36 1.66 15.66
C THR A 56 -13.32 0.41 16.54
N GLN A 57 -12.78 -0.70 16.03
CA GLN A 57 -12.69 -1.98 16.73
C GLN A 57 -11.35 -2.14 17.47
N LEU A 58 -10.41 -1.21 17.29
CA LEU A 58 -9.10 -1.26 17.94
C LEU A 58 -9.25 -1.15 19.46
N LYS A 59 -8.77 -2.17 20.15
CA LYS A 59 -8.63 -2.16 21.61
C LYS A 59 -7.25 -1.61 21.96
N PHE A 60 -7.21 -0.37 22.39
CA PHE A 60 -6.02 0.14 23.05
C PHE A 60 -5.97 -0.46 24.46
N GLY A 61 -4.85 -1.08 24.83
CA GLY A 61 -4.58 -1.60 26.18
C GLY A 61 -4.44 -0.48 27.23
N LEU A 62 -5.23 0.57 27.10
CA LEU A 62 -5.41 1.61 28.08
C LEU A 62 -6.35 1.05 29.14
N THR A 63 -5.90 0.09 29.92
CA THR A 63 -6.43 -0.04 31.28
C THR A 63 -6.15 1.30 31.94
N PRO A 64 -7.17 2.14 32.21
CA PRO A 64 -6.97 3.29 33.04
C PRO A 64 -6.73 2.69 34.43
N THR A 65 -5.49 2.69 34.91
CA THR A 65 -5.16 2.34 36.29
C THR A 65 -5.63 3.45 37.23
N PHE A 66 -6.91 3.80 37.14
CA PHE A 66 -7.61 4.62 38.10
C PHE A 66 -8.46 3.66 38.94
N GLY A 67 -7.79 3.06 39.92
CA GLY A 67 -8.30 2.08 40.86
C GLY A 67 -7.15 1.59 41.72
#